data_AF-I6ZVC9-F1
#
_entry.id   AF-I6ZVC9-F1
#
_cell.length_a   1.000
_cell.length_b   1.000
_cell.length_c   1.000
_cell.angle_alpha   90.00
_cell.angle_beta   90.00
_cell.angle_gamma   90.00
#
_symmetry.space_group_name_H-M   'P 1'
#
loop_
_entity.id
_entity.type
_entity.pdbx_description
1 polymer ?
#
loop_
_entity_poly.entity_id
_entity_poly.type
_entity_poly.pdbx_seq_one_letter_code
_entity_poly.pdbx_strand_id
1 'polypeptide(L)'
;MWGEKKFHSERNGEGKHLNYGEIERKRREKVDELAYRLLVEREKANQSIEEELQRLLDQENDSAETENISMEEAIEERHKDAPVTSTFSRSSEELQKTTNEIQSSCPTNVPFTEEFISRFILSKAYVLIEEKIWREKLIMPKTAQMQAKIQINKRMTQVSGKAGQVDKIFNVLKEYSHSYVFVETFTLKIIEQGRLQVSSCPGSYREFAELFCMFYSSELMEYFRVILFTREASVSTIKGIYSIYFGVLEIQNNADEAWFFIASVLNSRQNKLSCYVVECFFSILGGLLFRECRGPFFKLIEYVKRYYFKEMDNEPCKTRISSIFGMYGVQCD
;
A
#
# COMPACT_ATOMS: atom_id res chain seq x y z
N MET A 1 77.11 4.38 -17.31
CA MET A 1 76.70 3.11 -17.94
C MET A 1 75.40 2.68 -17.27
N TRP A 2 74.28 2.85 -17.98
CA TRP A 2 72.95 2.48 -17.49
C TRP A 2 72.63 1.07 -17.99
N GLY A 3 72.40 0.15 -17.06
CA GLY A 3 71.93 -1.20 -17.33
C GLY A 3 70.47 -1.35 -16.88
N GLU A 4 69.64 -1.85 -17.79
CA GLU A 4 68.23 -2.19 -17.58
C GLU A 4 68.04 -3.17 -16.43
N LYS A 5 66.98 -2.98 -15.63
CA LYS A 5 66.38 -4.06 -14.83
C LYS A 5 64.85 -4.04 -14.95
N LYS A 6 64.35 -5.14 -15.53
CA LYS A 6 62.96 -5.57 -15.64
C LYS A 6 62.30 -5.63 -14.26
N PHE A 7 61.10 -5.08 -14.13
CA PHE A 7 60.20 -5.37 -13.01
C PHE A 7 59.34 -6.59 -13.35
N HIS A 8 59.56 -7.66 -12.58
CA HIS A 8 58.73 -8.85 -12.59
C HIS A 8 57.40 -8.58 -11.87
N SER A 9 56.33 -9.08 -12.50
CA SER A 9 55.00 -9.25 -11.93
C SER A 9 55.02 -10.37 -10.89
N GLU A 10 54.58 -10.07 -9.66
CA GLU A 10 54.05 -11.08 -8.75
C GLU A 10 52.69 -10.62 -8.24
N ARG A 11 51.64 -11.26 -8.78
CA ARG A 11 50.32 -11.38 -8.16
C ARG A 11 50.48 -12.30 -6.95
N ASN A 12 50.09 -11.86 -5.77
CA ASN A 12 49.43 -12.74 -4.80
C ASN A 12 48.70 -11.91 -3.73
N GLY A 13 47.38 -12.05 -3.74
CA GLY A 13 46.45 -11.39 -2.84
C GLY A 13 45.07 -11.99 -3.08
N GLU A 14 44.94 -13.30 -2.82
CA GLU A 14 43.67 -14.02 -2.80
C GLU A 14 42.76 -13.38 -1.73
N GLY A 15 41.94 -12.42 -2.18
CA GLY A 15 40.79 -11.96 -1.42
C GLY A 15 39.82 -13.13 -1.29
N LYS A 16 39.70 -13.67 -0.07
CA LYS A 16 38.62 -14.59 0.31
C LYS A 16 37.28 -13.97 -0.08
N HIS A 17 36.71 -14.41 -1.20
CA HIS A 17 35.33 -14.16 -1.54
C HIS A 17 34.46 -14.66 -0.38
N LEU A 18 33.88 -13.73 0.38
CA LEU A 18 32.86 -14.07 1.35
C LEU A 18 31.70 -14.70 0.58
N ASN A 19 31.40 -15.96 0.89
CA ASN A 19 30.36 -16.74 0.23
C ASN A 19 29.01 -16.09 0.53
N TYR A 20 28.44 -15.39 -0.45
CA TYR A 20 27.15 -14.72 -0.35
C TYR A 20 26.04 -15.66 0.16
N GLY A 21 26.14 -16.96 -0.15
CA GLY A 21 25.23 -17.98 0.36
C GLY A 21 25.32 -18.22 1.87
N GLU A 22 26.49 -18.03 2.49
CA GLU A 22 26.62 -18.12 3.96
C GLU A 22 26.05 -16.90 4.66
N ILE A 23 26.18 -15.72 4.06
CA ILE A 23 25.61 -14.47 4.57
C ILE A 23 24.07 -14.54 4.52
N GLU A 24 23.52 -14.99 3.40
CA GLU A 24 22.07 -15.09 3.23
C GLU A 24 21.45 -16.18 4.11
N ARG A 25 22.16 -17.30 4.34
CA ARG A 25 21.74 -18.34 5.28
C ARG A 25 21.66 -17.82 6.72
N LYS A 26 22.71 -17.15 7.20
CA LYS A 26 22.74 -16.54 8.54
C LYS A 26 21.68 -15.44 8.70
N ARG A 27 21.34 -14.74 7.62
CA ARG A 27 20.27 -13.75 7.62
C ARG A 27 18.91 -14.41 7.80
N ARG A 28 18.62 -15.50 7.08
CA ARG A 28 17.36 -16.25 7.24
C ARG A 28 17.21 -16.83 8.64
N GLU A 29 18.26 -17.49 9.14
CA GLU A 29 18.25 -18.04 10.51
C GLU A 29 17.94 -16.98 11.57
N LYS A 30 18.50 -15.76 11.44
CA LYS A 30 18.18 -14.65 12.33
C LYS A 30 16.75 -14.12 12.20
N VAL A 31 16.21 -14.10 10.98
CA VAL A 31 14.83 -13.67 10.73
C VAL A 31 13.85 -14.69 11.31
N ASP A 32 14.12 -15.98 11.12
CA ASP A 32 13.30 -17.06 11.67
C ASP A 32 13.33 -17.07 13.21
N GLU A 33 14.50 -16.84 13.81
CA GLU A 33 14.63 -16.69 15.27
C GLU A 33 13.83 -15.49 15.80
N LEU A 34 13.87 -14.35 15.09
CA LEU A 34 13.11 -13.15 15.46
C LEU A 34 11.60 -13.37 15.30
N ALA A 35 11.18 -14.03 14.22
CA ALA A 35 9.79 -14.37 13.97
C ALA A 35 9.25 -15.31 15.04
N TYR A 36 10.02 -16.34 15.42
CA TYR A 36 9.67 -17.25 16.51
C TYR A 36 9.53 -16.51 17.83
N ARG A 37 10.46 -15.60 18.16
CA ARG A 37 10.39 -14.79 19.38
C ARG A 37 9.13 -13.92 19.44
N LEU A 38 8.79 -13.25 18.34
CA LEU A 38 7.59 -12.42 18.24
C LEU A 38 6.31 -13.26 18.37
N LEU A 39 6.31 -14.49 17.85
CA LEU A 39 5.18 -15.41 17.96
C LEU A 39 4.97 -15.82 19.42
N VAL A 40 6.04 -16.16 20.14
CA VAL A 40 6.00 -16.47 21.57
C VAL A 40 5.56 -15.28 22.41
N GLU A 41 6.03 -14.06 22.10
CA GLU A 41 5.59 -12.84 22.79
C GLU A 41 4.10 -12.56 22.56
N ARG A 42 3.61 -12.80 21.33
CA ARG A 42 2.19 -12.66 21.00
C ARG A 42 1.33 -13.68 21.73
N GLU A 43 1.76 -14.94 21.81
CA GLU A 43 1.04 -15.97 22.58
C GLU A 43 0.93 -15.60 24.05
N LYS A 44 2.02 -15.12 24.67
CA LYS A 44 1.99 -14.62 26.05
C LYS A 44 1.06 -13.42 26.24
N ALA A 45 1.08 -12.48 25.30
CA ALA A 45 0.19 -11.32 25.34
C ALA A 45 -1.28 -11.75 25.22
N ASN A 46 -1.60 -12.69 24.33
CA ASN A 46 -2.94 -13.22 24.17
C ASN A 46 -3.41 -13.96 25.44
N GLN A 47 -2.56 -14.78 26.06
CA GLN A 47 -2.87 -15.44 27.34
C GLN A 47 -3.14 -14.42 28.45
N SER A 48 -2.32 -13.37 28.55
CA SER A 48 -2.54 -12.29 29.52
C SER A 48 -3.87 -11.57 29.30
N ILE A 49 -4.28 -11.36 28.05
CA ILE A 49 -5.58 -10.74 27.72
C ILE A 49 -6.73 -11.68 28.08
N GLU A 50 -6.61 -12.97 27.81
CA GLU A 50 -7.64 -13.96 28.18
C GLU A 50 -7.81 -14.03 29.71
N GLU A 51 -6.71 -14.03 30.47
CA GLU A 51 -6.77 -13.97 31.93
C GLU A 51 -7.42 -12.68 32.46
N GLU A 52 -7.13 -11.53 31.83
CA GLU A 52 -7.74 -10.24 32.21
C GLU A 52 -9.25 -10.23 31.90
N LEU A 53 -9.66 -10.75 30.74
CA LEU A 53 -11.06 -10.90 30.38
C LEU A 53 -11.81 -11.82 31.34
N GLN A 54 -11.19 -12.93 31.77
CA GLN A 54 -11.79 -13.84 32.75
C GLN A 54 -11.98 -13.15 34.11
N ARG A 55 -11.00 -12.36 34.58
CA ARG A 55 -11.13 -11.60 35.83
C ARG A 55 -12.24 -10.55 35.77
N LEU A 56 -12.39 -9.89 34.62
CA LEU A 56 -13.47 -8.91 34.43
C LEU A 56 -14.85 -9.58 34.44
N LEU A 57 -14.98 -10.76 33.82
CA LEU A 57 -16.19 -11.58 33.87
C LEU A 57 -16.52 -12.03 35.29
N ASP A 58 -15.52 -12.47 36.06
CA ASP A 58 -15.73 -12.89 37.45
C ASP A 58 -16.14 -11.69 38.34
N GLN A 59 -15.58 -10.51 38.12
CA GLN A 59 -16.00 -9.27 38.82
C GLN A 59 -17.42 -8.82 38.45
N GLU A 60 -17.83 -9.00 37.19
CA GLU A 60 -19.19 -8.70 36.74
C GLU A 60 -20.21 -9.65 37.39
N ASN A 61 -19.87 -10.94 37.51
CA ASN A 61 -20.69 -11.93 38.19
C ASN A 61 -20.79 -11.68 39.71
N ASP A 62 -19.67 -11.34 40.38
CA ASP A 62 -19.67 -10.99 41.81
C ASP A 62 -20.49 -9.72 42.09
N SER A 63 -20.48 -8.76 41.15
CA SER A 63 -21.29 -7.54 41.24
C SER A 63 -22.78 -7.81 41.03
N ALA A 64 -23.13 -8.73 40.13
CA ALA A 64 -24.49 -9.19 39.90
C ALA A 64 -25.04 -10.03 41.07
N GLU A 65 -24.20 -10.79 41.78
CA GLU A 65 -24.60 -11.49 43.01
C GLU A 65 -24.81 -10.50 44.18
N THR A 66 -24.08 -9.39 44.22
CA THR A 66 -24.23 -8.37 45.27
C THR A 66 -25.48 -7.50 45.07
N GLU A 67 -25.92 -7.27 43.83
CA GLU A 67 -27.19 -6.59 43.53
C GLU A 67 -28.44 -7.49 43.68
N ASN A 68 -28.28 -8.82 43.60
CA ASN A 68 -29.38 -9.79 43.73
C ASN A 68 -29.69 -10.24 45.18
N ILE A 69 -28.99 -9.74 46.21
CA ILE A 69 -29.32 -10.01 47.62
C ILE A 69 -30.33 -9.00 48.19
N SER A 70 -30.78 -8.01 47.40
CA SER A 70 -31.73 -6.97 47.83
C SER A 70 -33.15 -7.08 47.25
N MET A 71 -33.45 -8.00 46.33
CA MET A 71 -34.81 -8.12 45.78
C MET A 71 -35.17 -9.58 45.49
N GLU A 72 -36.17 -10.05 46.23
CA GLU A 72 -37.16 -11.08 45.81
C GLU A 72 -36.60 -12.50 45.66
N GLU A 73 -36.78 -13.42 46.62
CA GLU A 73 -38.10 -13.90 47.07
C GLU A 73 -39.15 -13.80 45.95
N ALA A 74 -39.22 -14.82 45.09
CA ALA A 74 -40.45 -15.55 44.75
C ALA A 74 -40.39 -16.24 43.37
N ILE A 75 -40.80 -17.52 43.38
CA ILE A 75 -41.44 -18.29 42.31
C ILE A 75 -40.58 -19.24 41.44
N GLU A 76 -40.66 -20.48 41.90
CA GLU A 76 -40.73 -21.80 41.23
C GLU A 76 -41.02 -21.96 39.72
N GLU A 77 -40.31 -22.97 39.19
CA GLU A 77 -40.76 -24.12 38.36
C GLU A 77 -40.90 -24.06 36.82
N ARG A 78 -40.05 -24.92 36.20
CA ARG A 78 -40.34 -26.00 35.21
C ARG A 78 -40.01 -25.83 33.71
N HIS A 79 -39.13 -26.76 33.31
CA HIS A 79 -39.20 -27.74 32.19
C HIS A 79 -38.67 -27.43 30.77
N LYS A 80 -37.63 -28.22 30.44
CA LYS A 80 -37.51 -29.22 29.34
C LYS A 80 -36.95 -28.85 27.96
N ASP A 81 -35.99 -29.71 27.61
CA ASP A 81 -35.70 -30.39 26.34
C ASP A 81 -35.02 -29.61 25.18
N ALA A 82 -33.88 -30.18 24.78
CA ALA A 82 -33.06 -29.99 23.58
C ALA A 82 -33.86 -30.33 22.29
N PRO A 83 -33.36 -30.30 21.00
CA PRO A 83 -31.99 -30.70 20.61
C PRO A 83 -31.38 -30.25 19.23
N VAL A 84 -30.13 -30.71 19.00
CA VAL A 84 -29.37 -31.09 17.75
C VAL A 84 -28.75 -30.06 16.76
N THR A 85 -27.54 -30.48 16.31
CA THR A 85 -26.79 -30.27 15.04
C THR A 85 -25.74 -29.15 15.06
N SER A 86 -24.49 -29.31 14.59
CA SER A 86 -24.01 -30.08 13.43
C SER A 86 -22.51 -30.45 13.51
N THR A 87 -22.21 -31.57 12.86
CA THR A 87 -20.93 -32.19 12.51
C THR A 87 -20.30 -31.50 11.29
N PHE A 88 -19.00 -31.20 11.26
CA PHE A 88 -18.15 -31.15 10.03
C PHE A 88 -16.67 -31.07 10.45
N SER A 89 -15.96 -32.20 10.56
CA SER A 89 -15.08 -32.78 9.52
C SER A 89 -13.77 -32.00 9.31
N ARG A 90 -12.72 -32.50 9.97
CA ARG A 90 -11.30 -32.31 9.62
C ARG A 90 -11.05 -32.85 8.21
N SER A 91 -10.40 -32.07 7.36
CA SER A 91 -9.60 -32.61 6.25
C SER A 91 -8.31 -31.81 6.12
N SER A 92 -7.25 -32.38 6.67
CA SER A 92 -5.87 -32.11 6.28
C SER A 92 -5.59 -32.95 5.04
N GLU A 93 -5.34 -32.30 3.91
CA GLU A 93 -4.66 -32.91 2.75
C GLU A 93 -4.01 -31.79 1.93
N GLU A 94 -3.01 -31.15 2.55
CA GLU A 94 -1.85 -30.67 1.82
C GLU A 94 -0.97 -31.90 1.53
N LEU A 95 -0.74 -32.21 0.25
CA LEU A 95 0.58 -32.61 -0.27
C LEU A 95 0.44 -32.95 -1.74
N GLN A 96 0.78 -32.00 -2.62
CA GLN A 96 1.42 -32.21 -3.94
C GLN A 96 1.33 -30.94 -4.77
N LYS A 97 2.30 -30.04 -4.61
CA LYS A 97 2.89 -29.19 -5.68
C LYS A 97 3.98 -28.27 -5.09
N THR A 98 4.99 -28.88 -4.49
CA THR A 98 6.27 -28.24 -4.17
C THR A 98 7.25 -28.45 -5.32
N THR A 99 7.06 -27.73 -6.42
CA THR A 99 8.17 -27.33 -7.32
C THR A 99 7.66 -26.24 -8.25
N ASN A 100 7.66 -25.00 -7.77
CA ASN A 100 7.79 -23.80 -8.60
C ASN A 100 8.45 -22.76 -7.71
N GLU A 101 9.39 -22.04 -8.29
CA GLU A 101 10.25 -21.04 -7.69
C GLU A 101 9.55 -20.22 -6.60
N ILE A 102 10.19 -20.09 -5.44
CA ILE A 102 9.77 -19.15 -4.40
C ILE A 102 10.08 -17.74 -4.93
N GLN A 103 9.28 -17.28 -5.90
CA GLN A 103 9.06 -15.87 -6.12
C GLN A 103 8.40 -15.38 -4.84
N SER A 104 9.13 -14.56 -4.10
CA SER A 104 8.59 -13.75 -3.01
C SER A 104 7.47 -12.88 -3.59
N SER A 105 6.23 -13.38 -3.60
CA SER A 105 5.10 -12.62 -4.11
C SER A 105 4.87 -11.44 -3.16
N CYS A 106 5.34 -10.26 -3.55
CA CYS A 106 4.97 -9.02 -2.87
C CYS A 106 3.48 -8.78 -3.15
N PRO A 107 2.59 -8.81 -2.15
CA PRO A 107 1.17 -8.62 -2.40
C PRO A 107 0.91 -7.17 -2.82
N THR A 108 0.41 -6.99 -4.04
CA THR A 108 0.01 -5.68 -4.58
C THR A 108 -1.47 -5.66 -4.91
N ASN A 109 -2.11 -4.49 -4.87
CA ASN A 109 -3.54 -4.37 -5.15
C ASN A 109 -3.89 -4.54 -6.63
N VAL A 110 -2.95 -4.25 -7.53
CA VAL A 110 -2.98 -4.66 -8.93
C VAL A 110 -1.66 -5.33 -9.30
N PRO A 111 -1.66 -6.31 -10.21
CA PRO A 111 -0.44 -6.98 -10.61
C PRO A 111 0.47 -6.03 -11.40
N PHE A 112 1.76 -6.10 -11.09
CA PHE A 112 2.82 -5.35 -11.73
C PHE A 112 3.92 -6.30 -12.20
N THR A 113 4.72 -5.85 -13.16
CA THR A 113 5.93 -6.56 -13.59
C THR A 113 6.97 -6.59 -12.46
N GLU A 114 7.81 -7.62 -12.45
CA GLU A 114 8.92 -7.74 -11.50
C GLU A 114 9.88 -6.54 -11.53
N GLU A 115 10.10 -5.96 -12.72
CA GLU A 115 10.92 -4.75 -12.87
C GLU A 115 10.30 -3.55 -12.11
N PHE A 116 8.98 -3.39 -12.19
CA PHE A 116 8.29 -2.32 -11.46
C PHE A 116 8.32 -2.56 -9.95
N ILE A 117 8.07 -3.80 -9.51
CA ILE A 117 8.11 -4.19 -8.10
C ILE A 117 9.50 -3.93 -7.51
N SER A 118 10.55 -4.39 -8.19
CA SER A 118 11.93 -4.19 -7.73
C SER A 118 12.34 -2.73 -7.69
N ARG A 119 11.88 -1.90 -8.64
CA ARG A 119 12.22 -0.48 -8.72
C ARG A 119 11.51 0.39 -7.68
N PHE A 120 10.21 0.16 -7.46
CA PHE A 120 9.38 1.09 -6.66
C PHE A 120 8.80 0.51 -5.38
N ILE A 121 8.77 -0.81 -5.21
CA ILE A 121 8.16 -1.44 -4.03
C ILE A 121 9.23 -2.01 -3.11
N LEU A 122 10.11 -2.84 -3.66
CA LEU A 122 11.20 -3.50 -2.91
C LEU A 122 12.48 -2.66 -2.90
N SER A 123 12.34 -1.33 -2.86
CA SER A 123 13.48 -0.42 -2.90
C SER A 123 14.17 -0.31 -1.54
N LYS A 124 15.49 -0.16 -1.53
CA LYS A 124 16.25 0.14 -0.30
C LYS A 124 15.85 1.49 0.28
N ALA A 125 15.39 2.42 -0.56
CA ALA A 125 14.96 3.74 -0.13
C ALA A 125 13.75 3.66 0.80
N TYR A 126 12.75 2.85 0.45
CA TYR A 126 11.58 2.63 1.30
C TYR A 126 11.95 2.11 2.70
N VAL A 127 12.82 1.09 2.78
CA VAL A 127 13.27 0.51 4.06
C VAL A 127 13.92 1.58 4.94
N LEU A 128 14.77 2.43 4.35
CA LEU A 128 15.40 3.53 5.08
C LEU A 128 14.38 4.56 5.57
N ILE A 129 13.34 4.85 4.79
CA ILE A 129 12.26 5.77 5.19
C ILE A 129 11.48 5.18 6.38
N GLU A 130 11.11 3.90 6.34
CA GLU A 130 10.44 3.22 7.46
C GLU A 130 11.29 3.25 8.74
N GLU A 131 12.59 2.97 8.64
CA GLU A 131 13.49 3.07 9.79
C GLU A 131 13.55 4.48 10.37
N LYS A 132 13.52 5.52 9.54
CA LYS A 132 13.52 6.92 9.99
C LYS A 132 12.19 7.28 10.66
N ILE A 133 11.05 6.85 10.10
CA ILE A 133 9.72 7.00 10.72
C ILE A 133 9.72 6.33 12.10
N TRP A 134 10.19 5.09 12.19
CA TRP A 134 10.21 4.34 13.45
C TRP A 134 11.12 5.00 14.49
N ARG A 135 12.33 5.41 14.10
CA ARG A 135 13.27 6.11 14.99
C ARG A 135 12.70 7.43 15.50
N GLU A 136 12.09 8.23 14.63
CA GLU A 136 11.50 9.50 15.04
C GLU A 136 10.32 9.29 15.99
N LYS A 137 9.45 8.30 15.75
CA LYS A 137 8.34 7.96 16.67
C LYS A 137 8.82 7.54 18.06
N LEU A 138 10.00 6.94 18.18
CA LEU A 138 10.55 6.58 19.50
C LEU A 138 11.05 7.79 20.28
N ILE A 139 11.57 8.80 19.58
CA ILE A 139 12.21 9.97 20.20
C ILE A 139 11.20 11.11 20.41
N MET A 140 10.24 11.26 19.50
CA MET A 140 9.25 12.34 19.55
C MET A 140 8.27 12.14 20.72
N PRO A 141 7.99 13.17 21.54
CA PRO A 141 6.98 13.08 22.60
C PRO A 141 5.61 12.62 22.05
N LYS A 142 4.94 11.69 22.75
CA LYS A 142 3.63 11.15 22.33
C LYS A 142 2.57 12.25 22.12
N THR A 143 2.63 13.32 22.91
CA THR A 143 1.74 14.49 22.79
C THR A 143 1.96 15.23 21.46
N ALA A 144 3.21 15.42 21.04
CA ALA A 144 3.54 16.04 19.76
C ALA A 144 3.11 15.16 18.58
N GLN A 145 3.34 13.85 18.65
CA GLN A 145 2.86 12.89 17.63
C GLN A 145 1.33 12.95 17.49
N MET A 146 0.62 12.94 18.62
CA MET A 146 -0.84 13.04 18.63
C MET A 146 -1.33 14.37 18.05
N GLN A 147 -0.70 15.48 18.42
CA GLN A 147 -1.03 16.80 17.91
C GLN A 147 -0.84 16.88 16.39
N ALA A 148 0.29 16.41 15.87
CA ALA A 148 0.55 16.36 14.43
C ALA A 148 -0.53 15.53 13.72
N LYS A 149 -0.85 14.34 14.24
CA LYS A 149 -1.91 13.49 13.70
C LYS A 149 -3.27 14.17 13.69
N ILE A 150 -3.66 14.84 14.76
CA ILE A 150 -4.93 15.57 14.85
C ILE A 150 -4.98 16.70 13.82
N GLN A 151 -3.91 17.50 13.71
CA GLN A 151 -3.87 18.61 12.76
C GLN A 151 -3.92 18.11 11.32
N ILE A 152 -3.11 17.11 10.96
CA ILE A 152 -3.13 16.51 9.62
C ILE A 152 -4.53 15.99 9.31
N ASN A 153 -5.12 15.16 10.18
CA ASN A 153 -6.47 14.63 9.98
C ASN A 153 -7.50 15.74 9.75
N LYS A 154 -7.51 16.75 10.61
CA LYS A 154 -8.46 17.86 10.55
C LYS A 154 -8.32 18.68 9.27
N ARG A 155 -7.10 18.88 8.77
CA ARG A 155 -6.89 19.65 7.55
C ARG A 155 -7.14 18.82 6.30
N MET A 156 -6.80 17.54 6.31
CA MET A 156 -7.06 16.64 5.18
C MET A 156 -8.55 16.46 4.89
N THR A 157 -9.42 16.47 5.91
CA THR A 157 -10.88 16.44 5.71
C THR A 157 -11.46 17.75 5.17
N GLN A 158 -10.68 18.84 5.19
CA GLN A 158 -11.10 20.16 4.71
C GLN A 158 -10.69 20.43 3.27
N VAL A 159 -9.88 19.58 2.63
CA VAL A 159 -9.47 19.81 1.22
C VAL A 159 -10.71 19.82 0.34
N SER A 160 -10.89 20.88 -0.46
CA SER A 160 -11.96 21.00 -1.45
C SER A 160 -11.60 22.02 -2.53
N GLY A 161 -12.34 22.03 -3.65
CA GLY A 161 -12.12 22.93 -4.79
C GLY A 161 -12.43 24.40 -4.57
N LYS A 162 -12.56 24.86 -3.31
CA LYS A 162 -12.71 26.29 -3.02
C LYS A 162 -11.36 26.99 -3.22
N ALA A 163 -11.37 28.07 -4.01
CA ALA A 163 -10.18 28.86 -4.31
C ALA A 163 -9.40 29.25 -3.04
N GLY A 164 -8.08 28.99 -3.05
CA GLY A 164 -7.15 29.27 -1.96
C GLY A 164 -7.31 28.38 -0.71
N GLN A 165 -8.16 27.35 -0.74
CA GLN A 165 -8.28 26.44 0.40
C GLN A 165 -7.09 25.49 0.53
N VAL A 166 -6.58 24.99 -0.60
CA VAL A 166 -5.36 24.16 -0.65
C VAL A 166 -4.18 24.93 -0.05
N ASP A 167 -3.97 26.19 -0.43
CA ASP A 167 -2.92 27.05 0.13
C ASP A 167 -3.06 27.27 1.64
N LYS A 168 -4.29 27.47 2.13
CA LYS A 168 -4.55 27.62 3.57
C LYS A 168 -4.19 26.35 4.33
N ILE A 169 -4.54 25.19 3.78
CA ILE A 169 -4.22 23.89 4.37
C ILE A 169 -2.70 23.67 4.37
N PHE A 170 -2.04 23.92 3.24
CA PHE A 170 -0.58 23.85 3.12
C PHE A 170 0.12 24.73 4.16
N ASN A 171 -0.30 25.99 4.30
CA ASN A 171 0.31 26.92 5.23
C ASN A 171 0.20 26.50 6.70
N VAL A 172 -0.84 25.76 7.07
CA VAL A 172 -0.95 25.15 8.40
C VAL A 172 -0.06 23.92 8.49
N LEU A 173 -0.12 23.02 7.51
CA LEU A 173 0.57 21.72 7.60
C LEU A 173 2.09 21.80 7.38
N LYS A 174 2.61 22.87 6.76
CA LYS A 174 4.05 23.04 6.50
C LYS A 174 4.92 23.04 7.75
N GLU A 175 4.35 23.43 8.90
CA GLU A 175 5.05 23.36 10.19
C GLU A 175 5.36 21.93 10.63
N TYR A 176 4.72 20.92 10.04
CA TYR A 176 4.98 19.50 10.31
C TYR A 176 5.82 18.83 9.21
N SER A 177 5.97 19.48 8.05
CA SER A 177 6.46 18.85 6.81
C SER A 177 7.89 18.30 6.85
N HIS A 178 8.70 18.71 7.84
CA HIS A 178 10.08 18.24 8.04
C HIS A 178 10.18 16.95 8.86
N SER A 179 9.06 16.43 9.37
CA SER A 179 9.01 15.21 10.17
C SER A 179 8.70 13.97 9.32
N TYR A 180 9.33 12.84 9.59
CA TYR A 180 8.96 11.53 9.04
C TYR A 180 7.61 11.04 9.59
N VAL A 181 7.22 11.42 10.82
CA VAL A 181 5.86 11.22 11.33
C VAL A 181 4.84 11.92 10.44
N PHE A 182 5.17 13.10 9.90
CA PHE A 182 4.33 13.76 8.90
C PHE A 182 4.28 12.97 7.60
N VAL A 183 5.41 12.51 7.05
CA VAL A 183 5.45 11.70 5.81
C VAL A 183 4.49 10.51 5.91
N GLU A 184 4.56 9.75 7.00
CA GLU A 184 3.67 8.62 7.24
C GLU A 184 2.21 9.08 7.35
N THR A 185 1.93 10.01 8.27
CA THR A 185 0.56 10.38 8.60
C THR A 185 -0.15 11.04 7.42
N PHE A 186 0.55 11.92 6.70
CA PHE A 186 0.06 12.58 5.49
C PHE A 186 -0.23 11.55 4.40
N THR A 187 0.69 10.63 4.12
CA THR A 187 0.50 9.55 3.14
C THR A 187 -0.75 8.71 3.46
N LEU A 188 -0.86 8.25 4.71
CA LEU A 188 -2.00 7.46 5.15
C LEU A 188 -3.32 8.22 4.97
N LYS A 189 -3.33 9.52 5.29
CA LYS A 189 -4.52 10.35 5.19
C LYS A 189 -4.88 10.73 3.76
N ILE A 190 -3.90 10.97 2.88
CA ILE A 190 -4.12 11.16 1.45
C ILE A 190 -4.81 9.93 0.85
N ILE A 191 -4.31 8.72 1.14
CA ILE A 191 -4.92 7.47 0.65
C ILE A 191 -6.33 7.30 1.21
N GLU A 192 -6.55 7.62 2.49
CA GLU A 192 -7.88 7.59 3.10
C GLU A 192 -8.86 8.56 2.42
N GLN A 193 -8.44 9.79 2.11
CA GLN A 193 -9.29 10.72 1.36
C GLN A 193 -9.54 10.26 -0.08
N GLY A 194 -8.58 9.57 -0.70
CA GLY A 194 -8.78 8.86 -1.96
C GLY A 194 -9.93 7.86 -1.90
N ARG A 195 -10.02 7.09 -0.80
CA ARG A 195 -11.09 6.11 -0.57
C ARG A 195 -12.44 6.76 -0.26
N LEU A 196 -12.46 7.85 0.51
CA LEU A 196 -13.68 8.47 0.99
C LEU A 196 -14.22 9.54 0.03
N GLN A 197 -13.44 10.60 -0.18
CA GLN A 197 -13.89 11.79 -0.92
C GLN A 197 -13.72 11.62 -2.41
N VAL A 198 -12.52 11.23 -2.88
CA VAL A 198 -12.24 11.16 -4.32
C VAL A 198 -13.04 10.05 -4.99
N SER A 199 -13.23 8.91 -4.32
CA SER A 199 -14.07 7.84 -4.85
C SER A 199 -15.53 8.24 -5.01
N SER A 200 -16.03 9.14 -4.15
CA SER A 200 -17.40 9.67 -4.22
C SER A 200 -17.54 10.86 -5.19
N CYS A 201 -16.47 11.65 -5.34
CA CYS A 201 -16.39 12.80 -6.23
C CYS A 201 -15.06 12.74 -6.98
N PRO A 202 -14.98 12.02 -8.12
CA PRO A 202 -13.73 11.79 -8.84
C PRO A 202 -12.97 13.06 -9.16
N GLY A 203 -13.64 14.15 -9.53
CA GLY A 203 -13.00 15.43 -9.85
C GLY A 203 -12.16 16.04 -8.72
N SER A 204 -12.42 15.65 -7.47
CA SER A 204 -11.69 16.18 -6.30
C SER A 204 -10.25 15.66 -6.15
N TYR A 205 -9.79 14.73 -7.01
CA TYR A 205 -8.41 14.24 -6.93
C TYR A 205 -7.37 15.36 -7.12
N ARG A 206 -7.72 16.41 -7.87
CA ARG A 206 -6.79 17.49 -8.24
C ARG A 206 -6.33 18.27 -7.03
N GLU A 207 -7.24 18.63 -6.13
CA GLU A 207 -6.91 19.38 -4.93
C GLU A 207 -6.02 18.58 -3.98
N PHE A 208 -6.21 17.26 -3.90
CA PHE A 208 -5.31 16.38 -3.13
C PHE A 208 -3.95 16.21 -3.80
N ALA A 209 -3.91 16.09 -5.12
CA ALA A 209 -2.67 15.99 -5.89
C ALA A 209 -1.86 17.29 -5.83
N GLU A 210 -2.52 18.44 -5.94
CA GLU A 210 -1.91 19.76 -5.74
C GLU A 210 -1.31 19.89 -4.34
N LEU A 211 -2.09 19.57 -3.30
CA LEU A 211 -1.59 19.60 -1.93
C LEU A 211 -0.39 18.67 -1.73
N PHE A 212 -0.44 17.46 -2.31
CA PHE A 212 0.68 16.53 -2.29
C PHE A 212 1.92 17.13 -2.96
N CYS A 213 1.76 17.76 -4.13
CA CYS A 213 2.85 18.40 -4.86
C CYS A 213 3.46 19.58 -4.09
N MET A 214 2.68 20.32 -3.30
CA MET A 214 3.21 21.38 -2.42
C MET A 214 4.10 20.84 -1.30
N PHE A 215 3.89 19.59 -0.86
CA PHE A 215 4.71 18.89 0.12
C PHE A 215 5.74 17.94 -0.51
N TYR A 216 5.91 17.99 -1.82
CA TYR A 216 6.67 16.98 -2.52
C TYR A 216 8.11 16.87 -2.02
N SER A 217 8.51 15.64 -1.71
CA SER A 217 9.89 15.22 -1.55
C SER A 217 10.03 13.82 -2.17
N SER A 218 11.26 13.45 -2.54
CA SER A 218 11.52 12.11 -3.06
C SER A 218 11.13 11.02 -2.04
N GLU A 219 11.37 11.27 -0.75
CA GLU A 219 11.01 10.35 0.32
C GLU A 219 9.48 10.23 0.50
N LEU A 220 8.74 11.35 0.41
CA LEU A 220 7.29 11.32 0.47
C LEU A 220 6.69 10.54 -0.69
N MET A 221 7.18 10.78 -1.91
CA MET A 221 6.70 10.09 -3.10
C MET A 221 7.01 8.59 -3.06
N GLU A 222 8.22 8.21 -2.64
CA GLU A 222 8.60 6.81 -2.48
C GLU A 222 7.71 6.09 -1.46
N TYR A 223 7.52 6.70 -0.29
CA TYR A 223 6.66 6.14 0.74
C TYR A 223 5.20 6.03 0.25
N PHE A 224 4.68 7.07 -0.39
CA PHE A 224 3.33 7.10 -0.94
C PHE A 224 3.08 5.99 -1.95
N ARG A 225 3.98 5.79 -2.92
CA ARG A 225 3.88 4.72 -3.92
C ARG A 225 3.79 3.34 -3.28
N VAL A 226 4.71 3.04 -2.36
CA VAL A 226 4.76 1.72 -1.73
C VAL A 226 3.45 1.44 -0.98
N ILE A 227 3.00 2.39 -0.16
CA ILE A 227 1.74 2.22 0.59
C ILE A 227 0.54 2.15 -0.36
N LEU A 228 0.52 2.94 -1.43
CA LEU A 228 -0.56 2.93 -2.42
C LEU A 228 -0.62 1.60 -3.18
N PHE A 229 0.51 1.02 -3.61
CA PHE A 229 0.53 -0.20 -4.42
C PHE A 229 0.30 -1.48 -3.59
N THR A 230 0.67 -1.46 -2.31
CA THR A 230 0.61 -2.66 -1.43
C THR A 230 -0.65 -2.72 -0.57
N ARG A 231 -1.33 -1.60 -0.32
CA ARG A 231 -2.57 -1.62 0.47
C ARG A 231 -3.75 -2.17 -0.33
N GLU A 232 -4.50 -3.04 0.33
CA GLU A 232 -5.78 -3.55 -0.17
C GLU A 232 -6.75 -2.42 -0.53
N ALA A 233 -7.46 -2.60 -1.64
CA ALA A 233 -8.47 -1.68 -2.13
C ALA A 233 -9.67 -2.46 -2.68
N SER A 234 -10.84 -1.84 -2.61
CA SER A 234 -12.07 -2.38 -3.20
C SER A 234 -12.30 -1.81 -4.59
N VAL A 235 -13.20 -2.44 -5.36
CA VAL A 235 -13.68 -1.89 -6.65
C VAL A 235 -14.20 -0.46 -6.51
N SER A 236 -14.88 -0.14 -5.40
CA SER A 236 -15.44 1.19 -5.16
C SER A 236 -14.39 2.26 -4.83
N THR A 237 -13.18 1.88 -4.41
CA THR A 237 -12.18 2.82 -3.87
C THR A 237 -10.90 2.91 -4.69
N ILE A 238 -10.59 1.88 -5.50
CA ILE A 238 -9.34 1.78 -6.26
C ILE A 238 -9.13 3.00 -7.17
N LYS A 239 -10.18 3.48 -7.84
CA LYS A 239 -10.07 4.65 -8.71
C LYS A 239 -9.67 5.89 -7.92
N GLY A 240 -10.36 6.18 -6.81
CA GLY A 240 -10.11 7.39 -6.05
C GLY A 240 -8.71 7.47 -5.47
N ILE A 241 -8.13 6.36 -5.01
CA ILE A 241 -6.74 6.34 -4.52
C ILE A 241 -5.73 6.55 -5.67
N TYR A 242 -5.93 5.88 -6.82
CA TYR A 242 -5.02 6.02 -7.97
C TYR A 242 -5.17 7.37 -8.67
N SER A 243 -6.35 7.99 -8.64
CA SER A 243 -6.57 9.32 -9.23
C SER A 243 -5.67 10.37 -8.61
N ILE A 244 -5.41 10.29 -7.29
CA ILE A 244 -4.49 11.22 -6.62
C ILE A 244 -3.06 11.01 -7.14
N TYR A 245 -2.59 9.76 -7.19
CA TYR A 245 -1.26 9.45 -7.72
C TYR A 245 -1.08 9.90 -9.17
N PHE A 246 -2.06 9.62 -10.02
CA PHE A 246 -2.03 10.07 -11.41
C PHE A 246 -2.10 11.59 -11.52
N GLY A 247 -2.88 12.26 -10.68
CA GLY A 247 -2.87 13.72 -10.59
C GLY A 247 -1.50 14.28 -10.21
N VAL A 248 -0.78 13.64 -9.28
CA VAL A 248 0.59 14.03 -8.92
C VAL A 248 1.52 13.91 -10.12
N LEU A 249 1.46 12.80 -10.87
CA LEU A 249 2.26 12.63 -12.09
C LEU A 249 1.91 13.66 -13.18
N GLU A 250 0.63 14.00 -13.33
CA GLU A 250 0.16 15.03 -14.26
C GLU A 250 0.73 16.41 -13.91
N ILE A 251 0.58 16.84 -12.65
CA ILE A 251 1.06 18.15 -12.17
C ILE A 251 2.59 18.26 -12.28
N GLN A 252 3.31 17.18 -11.99
CA GLN A 252 4.77 17.13 -12.10
C GLN A 252 5.28 16.93 -13.53
N ASN A 253 4.39 16.76 -14.52
CA ASN A 253 4.73 16.44 -15.90
C ASN A 253 5.64 15.20 -16.03
N ASN A 254 5.45 14.19 -15.17
CA ASN A 254 6.30 13.00 -15.09
C ASN A 254 5.81 11.90 -16.05
N ALA A 255 6.00 12.14 -17.35
CA ALA A 255 5.58 11.21 -18.41
C ALA A 255 6.34 9.87 -18.37
N ASP A 256 7.61 9.87 -17.96
CA ASP A 256 8.43 8.65 -17.90
C ASP A 256 7.87 7.64 -16.90
N GLU A 257 7.49 8.10 -15.71
CA GLU A 257 6.89 7.25 -14.70
C GLU A 257 5.47 6.84 -15.06
N ALA A 258 4.68 7.73 -15.67
CA ALA A 258 3.36 7.38 -16.20
C ALA A 258 3.47 6.26 -17.25
N TRP A 259 4.45 6.36 -18.15
CA TRP A 259 4.72 5.35 -19.17
C TRP A 259 5.15 4.01 -18.57
N PHE A 260 6.11 4.05 -17.64
CA PHE A 260 6.61 2.84 -16.99
C PHE A 260 5.53 2.17 -16.12
N PHE A 261 4.66 2.96 -15.47
CA PHE A 261 3.50 2.46 -14.74
C PHE A 261 2.53 1.70 -15.64
N ILE A 262 2.05 2.31 -16.73
CA ILE A 262 1.05 1.66 -17.58
C ILE A 262 1.63 0.46 -18.31
N ALA A 263 2.90 0.52 -18.74
CA ALA A 263 3.58 -0.64 -19.31
C ALA A 263 3.64 -1.80 -18.31
N SER A 264 3.93 -1.52 -17.03
CA SER A 264 3.95 -2.55 -15.99
C SER A 264 2.57 -3.22 -15.81
N VAL A 265 1.50 -2.42 -15.72
CA VAL A 265 0.14 -2.96 -15.53
C VAL A 265 -0.32 -3.78 -16.73
N LEU A 266 -0.09 -3.29 -17.95
CA LEU A 266 -0.55 -3.95 -19.18
C LEU A 266 0.22 -5.23 -19.51
N ASN A 267 1.48 -5.34 -19.07
CA ASN A 267 2.30 -6.54 -19.24
C ASN A 267 2.17 -7.55 -18.08
N SER A 268 1.22 -7.33 -17.16
CA SER A 268 0.96 -8.22 -16.04
C SER A 268 -0.39 -8.92 -16.21
N ARG A 269 -0.54 -10.11 -15.61
CA ARG A 269 -1.83 -10.82 -15.60
C ARG A 269 -2.88 -9.96 -14.90
N GLN A 270 -4.02 -9.73 -15.54
CA GLN A 270 -5.07 -8.88 -14.98
C GLN A 270 -5.72 -9.50 -13.73
N ASN A 271 -6.05 -8.65 -12.75
CA ASN A 271 -6.97 -8.99 -11.68
C ASN A 271 -8.26 -8.17 -11.80
N LYS A 272 -9.21 -8.38 -10.86
CA LYS A 272 -10.51 -7.69 -10.85
C LYS A 272 -10.41 -6.15 -10.80
N LEU A 273 -9.30 -5.61 -10.27
CA LEU A 273 -9.08 -4.18 -10.07
C LEU A 273 -8.30 -3.53 -11.23
N SER A 274 -7.48 -4.28 -11.97
CA SER A 274 -6.61 -3.78 -13.04
C SER A 274 -7.35 -2.90 -14.04
N CYS A 275 -8.53 -3.32 -14.49
CA CYS A 275 -9.29 -2.54 -15.48
C CYS A 275 -9.69 -1.14 -14.98
N TYR A 276 -10.09 -1.00 -13.72
CA TYR A 276 -10.48 0.27 -13.14
C TYR A 276 -9.28 1.23 -13.01
N VAL A 277 -8.09 0.69 -12.75
CA VAL A 277 -6.83 1.45 -12.71
C VAL A 277 -6.44 1.91 -14.11
N VAL A 278 -6.53 1.04 -15.13
CA VAL A 278 -6.26 1.41 -16.53
C VAL A 278 -7.25 2.48 -17.03
N GLU A 279 -8.53 2.36 -16.71
CA GLU A 279 -9.53 3.39 -17.04
C GLU A 279 -9.19 4.73 -16.38
N CYS A 280 -8.85 4.72 -15.09
CA CYS A 280 -8.45 5.91 -14.35
C CYS A 280 -7.18 6.53 -14.96
N PHE A 281 -6.20 5.70 -15.31
CA PHE A 281 -4.94 6.11 -15.94
C PHE A 281 -5.19 6.90 -17.23
N PHE A 282 -5.94 6.34 -18.18
CA PHE A 282 -6.18 7.03 -19.45
C PHE A 282 -7.05 8.29 -19.28
N SER A 283 -7.94 8.31 -18.28
CA SER A 283 -8.77 9.48 -17.98
C SER A 283 -7.96 10.69 -17.50
N ILE A 284 -6.85 10.46 -16.79
CA ILE A 284 -6.03 11.52 -16.18
C ILE A 284 -4.74 11.75 -16.96
N LEU A 285 -3.97 10.68 -17.22
CA LEU A 285 -2.64 10.75 -17.83
C LEU A 285 -2.63 10.56 -19.35
N GLY A 286 -3.78 10.25 -19.96
CA GLY A 286 -3.87 10.12 -21.42
C GLY A 286 -3.44 11.40 -22.13
N GLY A 287 -3.87 12.57 -21.62
CA GLY A 287 -3.50 13.88 -22.19
C GLY A 287 -2.01 14.18 -22.06
N LEU A 288 -1.41 13.81 -20.93
CA LEU A 288 0.03 13.92 -20.70
C LEU A 288 0.81 13.10 -21.73
N LEU A 289 0.54 11.79 -21.83
CA LEU A 289 1.26 10.92 -22.76
C LEU A 289 1.02 11.26 -24.22
N PHE A 290 -0.19 11.72 -24.57
CA PHE A 290 -0.49 12.19 -25.92
C PHE A 290 0.38 13.40 -26.32
N ARG A 291 0.59 14.33 -25.38
CA ARG A 291 1.44 15.52 -25.61
C ARG A 291 2.92 15.17 -25.69
N GLU A 292 3.42 14.39 -24.72
CA GLU A 292 4.85 14.12 -24.58
C GLU A 292 5.36 13.04 -25.55
N CYS A 293 4.57 12.00 -25.84
CA CYS A 293 4.99 10.86 -26.65
C CYS A 293 3.87 10.36 -27.60
N ARG A 294 3.34 11.26 -28.43
CA ARG A 294 2.18 10.99 -29.32
C ARG A 294 2.26 9.69 -30.12
N GLY A 295 3.38 9.43 -30.81
CA GLY A 295 3.55 8.23 -31.63
C GLY A 295 3.48 6.93 -30.81
N PRO A 296 4.33 6.77 -29.78
CA PRO A 296 4.23 5.69 -28.81
C PRO A 296 2.84 5.55 -28.17
N PHE A 297 2.20 6.67 -27.82
CA PHE A 297 0.86 6.66 -27.20
C PHE A 297 -0.21 6.04 -28.10
N PHE A 298 -0.20 6.29 -29.41
CA PHE A 298 -1.12 5.58 -30.32
C PHE A 298 -0.84 4.08 -30.38
N LYS A 299 0.43 3.66 -30.38
CA LYS A 299 0.79 2.24 -30.30
C LYS A 299 0.30 1.59 -29.00
N LEU A 300 0.35 2.33 -27.89
CA LEU A 300 -0.20 1.90 -26.60
C LEU A 300 -1.71 1.69 -26.69
N ILE A 301 -2.47 2.63 -27.28
CA ILE A 301 -3.91 2.49 -27.50
C ILE A 301 -4.23 1.23 -28.33
N GLU A 302 -3.53 1.05 -29.45
CA GLU A 302 -3.72 -0.12 -30.32
C GLU A 302 -3.37 -1.43 -29.59
N TYR A 303 -2.33 -1.42 -28.78
CA TYR A 303 -1.99 -2.57 -27.94
C TYR A 303 -3.11 -2.90 -26.95
N VAL A 304 -3.67 -1.90 -26.26
CA VAL A 304 -4.77 -2.10 -25.32
C VAL A 304 -5.99 -2.68 -26.02
N LYS A 305 -6.39 -2.11 -27.17
CA LYS A 305 -7.52 -2.62 -27.96
C LYS A 305 -7.31 -4.06 -28.43
N ARG A 306 -6.12 -4.38 -28.95
CA ARG A 306 -5.84 -5.66 -29.60
C ARG A 306 -5.57 -6.80 -28.64
N TYR A 307 -4.93 -6.52 -27.51
CA TYR A 307 -4.44 -7.55 -26.58
C TYR A 307 -5.12 -7.45 -25.22
N TYR A 308 -5.08 -6.29 -24.58
CA TYR A 308 -5.57 -6.15 -23.21
C TYR A 308 -7.10 -6.31 -23.09
N PHE A 309 -7.88 -5.76 -24.02
CA PHE A 309 -9.34 -5.91 -24.03
C PHE A 309 -9.83 -7.35 -24.20
N LYS A 310 -9.03 -8.23 -24.82
CA LYS A 310 -9.43 -9.64 -25.00
C LYS A 310 -9.49 -10.41 -23.69
N GLU A 311 -8.66 -10.03 -22.73
CA GLU A 311 -8.54 -10.70 -21.42
C GLU A 311 -9.39 -10.02 -20.32
N MET A 312 -10.08 -8.94 -20.66
CA MET A 312 -10.81 -8.13 -19.70
C MET A 312 -12.29 -8.52 -19.65
N ASP A 313 -12.80 -8.86 -18.47
CA ASP A 313 -14.19 -9.33 -18.30
C ASP A 313 -15.21 -8.20 -18.07
N ASN A 314 -14.76 -6.94 -17.97
CA ASN A 314 -15.59 -5.79 -17.60
C ASN A 314 -15.97 -4.92 -18.81
N GLU A 315 -17.02 -5.28 -19.52
CA GLU A 315 -17.51 -4.55 -20.72
C GLU A 315 -17.83 -3.07 -20.49
N PRO A 316 -18.49 -2.66 -19.38
CA PRO A 316 -18.68 -1.23 -19.10
C PRO A 316 -17.37 -0.45 -19.01
N CYS A 317 -16.33 -1.06 -18.44
CA CYS A 317 -15.01 -0.45 -18.33
C CYS A 317 -14.31 -0.36 -19.70
N LYS A 318 -14.43 -1.39 -20.56
CA LYS A 318 -13.93 -1.33 -21.95
C LYS A 318 -14.56 -0.17 -22.72
N THR A 319 -15.89 -0.06 -22.63
CA THR A 319 -16.65 1.01 -23.29
C THR A 319 -16.16 2.41 -22.86
N ARG A 320 -15.91 2.61 -21.56
CA ARG A 320 -15.38 3.89 -21.06
C ARG A 320 -13.96 4.16 -21.54
N ILE A 321 -13.08 3.15 -21.53
CA ILE A 321 -11.72 3.28 -22.07
C ILE A 321 -11.76 3.63 -23.57
N SER A 322 -12.59 2.94 -24.36
CA SER A 322 -12.77 3.22 -25.79
C SER A 322 -13.29 4.64 -26.04
N SER A 323 -14.23 5.13 -25.22
CA SER A 323 -14.71 6.50 -25.29
C SER A 323 -13.59 7.52 -25.07
N ILE A 324 -12.72 7.27 -24.06
CA ILE A 324 -11.52 8.09 -23.82
C ILE A 324 -10.59 8.07 -25.03
N PHE A 325 -10.38 6.91 -25.68
CA PHE A 325 -9.56 6.81 -26.89
C PHE A 325 -10.13 7.62 -28.06
N GLY A 326 -11.45 7.70 -28.18
CA GLY A 326 -12.13 8.52 -29.18
C GLY A 326 -11.77 10.00 -29.09
N MET A 327 -11.48 10.52 -27.89
CA MET A 327 -11.06 11.92 -27.68
C MET A 327 -9.72 12.25 -28.36
N TYR A 328 -8.89 11.25 -28.65
CA TYR A 328 -7.59 11.40 -29.31
C TYR A 328 -7.65 11.15 -30.83
N GLY A 329 -8.86 11.03 -31.39
CA GLY A 329 -9.07 10.81 -32.82
C GLY A 329 -8.90 9.36 -33.27
N VAL A 330 -8.91 8.40 -32.35
CA VAL A 330 -8.86 6.97 -32.69
C VAL A 330 -10.29 6.44 -32.79
N GLN A 331 -10.78 6.20 -34.01
CA GLN A 331 -12.11 5.59 -34.21
C GLN A 331 -12.14 4.15 -33.65
N CYS A 332 -13.33 3.74 -33.17
CA CYS A 332 -13.58 2.37 -32.73
C CYS A 332 -14.15 1.60 -33.92
N ASP A 333 -13.40 0.63 -34.44
CA ASP A 333 -13.89 -0.36 -35.38
C ASP A 333 -14.52 -1.55 -34.65
#